data_AF-A0A942MRF9-F1
#
_entry.id   AF-A0A942MRF9-F1
#
_cell.length_a   1.000
_cell.length_b   1.000
_cell.length_c   1.000
_cell.angle_alpha   90.00
_cell.angle_beta   90.00
_cell.angle_gamma   90.00
#
_symmetry.space_group_name_H-M   'P 1'
#
loop_
_entity.id
_entity.type
_entity.pdbx_description
1 polymer ?
#
loop_
_entity_poly.entity_id
_entity_poly.type
_entity_poly.pdbx_seq_one_letter_code
_entity_poly.pdbx_strand_id
1 'polypeptide(L)'
;MKPQINELPVVPNMTIVAFTDGFLEAGERYGQKMSLSQVWPVMNESASAKEKVDKLFNLACSLDQQRPDDDISVIVVTIMPDEVDFPVRTLNISIPI
;
A
#
# COMPACT_ATOMS: atom_id res chain seq x y z
N MET A 1 -9.63 12.63 20.32
CA MET A 1 -8.83 13.00 19.13
C MET A 1 -9.74 13.70 18.13
N LYS A 2 -9.31 14.80 17.50
CA LYS A 2 -10.07 15.47 16.42
C LYS A 2 -9.52 14.98 15.08
N PRO A 3 -10.36 14.64 14.08
CA PRO A 3 -9.89 14.22 12.77
C PRO A 3 -9.12 15.36 12.08
N GLN A 4 -8.04 15.02 11.38
CA GLN A 4 -7.34 15.94 10.49
C GLN A 4 -7.80 15.69 9.06
N ILE A 5 -8.19 16.75 8.36
CA ILE A 5 -8.68 16.69 6.99
C ILE A 5 -7.68 17.44 6.11
N ASN A 6 -7.12 16.76 5.13
CA ASN A 6 -6.25 17.33 4.11
C ASN A 6 -6.88 17.07 2.75
N GLU A 7 -6.96 18.11 1.92
CA GLU A 7 -7.44 18.01 0.54
C GLU A 7 -6.26 18.16 -0.41
N LEU A 8 -6.15 17.24 -1.36
CA LEU A 8 -5.11 17.25 -2.39
C LEU A 8 -5.77 17.22 -3.77
N PRO A 9 -5.26 17.98 -4.75
CA PRO A 9 -5.75 17.88 -6.12
C PRO A 9 -5.45 16.49 -6.68
N VAL A 10 -6.43 15.90 -7.37
CA VAL A 10 -6.26 14.62 -8.07
C VAL A 10 -5.57 14.90 -9.40
N VAL A 11 -4.35 14.37 -9.55
CA VAL A 11 -3.52 14.55 -10.75
C VAL A 11 -3.11 13.19 -11.35
N PRO A 12 -2.92 13.08 -12.68
CA PRO A 12 -2.44 11.84 -13.30
C PRO A 12 -1.10 11.38 -12.72
N ASN A 13 -0.90 10.07 -12.67
CA ASN A 13 0.27 9.39 -12.11
C ASN A 13 0.45 9.58 -10.59
N MET A 14 -0.55 10.10 -9.88
CA MET A 14 -0.55 10.16 -8.43
C MET A 14 -0.73 8.76 -7.84
N THR A 15 0.12 8.39 -6.88
CA THR A 15 -0.07 7.17 -6.06
C THR A 15 -0.17 7.57 -4.59
N ILE A 16 -1.22 7.09 -3.91
CA ILE A 16 -1.45 7.28 -2.48
C ILE A 16 -1.32 5.91 -1.80
N VAL A 17 -0.62 5.85 -0.67
CA VAL A 17 -0.63 4.68 0.23
C VAL A 17 -1.13 5.10 1.59
N ALA A 18 -2.03 4.30 2.14
CA ALA A 18 -2.43 4.35 3.53
C ALA A 18 -2.22 2.97 4.17
N PHE A 19 -1.86 2.93 5.44
CA PHE A 19 -1.57 1.69 6.16
C PHE A 19 -1.83 1.85 7.66
N THR A 20 -1.98 0.73 8.36
CA THR A 20 -1.97 0.67 9.83
C THR A 20 -0.55 0.76 10.37
N ASP A 21 -0.40 1.09 11.66
CA ASP A 21 0.87 1.09 12.38
C ASP A 21 1.63 -0.23 12.29
N GLY A 22 0.94 -1.38 12.36
CA GLY A 22 1.53 -2.70 12.15
C GLY A 22 2.40 -2.82 10.88
N PHE A 23 2.10 -2.07 9.82
CA PHE A 23 2.94 -2.03 8.61
C PHE A 23 4.32 -1.39 8.86
N LEU A 24 4.36 -0.31 9.65
CA LEU A 24 5.61 0.34 10.02
C LEU A 24 6.36 -0.44 11.10
N GLU A 25 5.66 -1.18 11.95
CA GLU A 25 6.22 -1.98 13.04
C GLU A 25 6.78 -3.33 12.58
N ALA A 26 6.42 -3.79 11.38
CA ALA A 26 6.94 -5.02 10.79
C ALA A 26 8.48 -5.12 10.90
N GLY A 27 8.95 -6.24 11.43
CA GLY A 27 10.35 -6.58 11.70
C GLY A 27 10.95 -6.00 12.98
N GLU A 28 10.20 -5.21 13.77
CA GLU A 28 10.67 -4.60 15.02
C GLU A 28 11.17 -5.64 16.03
N ARG A 29 10.47 -6.78 16.17
CA ARG A 29 10.88 -7.91 17.02
C ARG A 29 12.25 -8.49 16.64
N TYR A 30 12.64 -8.37 15.37
CA TYR A 30 13.91 -8.85 14.84
C TYR A 30 14.97 -7.74 14.73
N GLY A 31 14.68 -6.55 15.26
CA GLY A 31 15.58 -5.38 15.20
C GLY A 31 15.66 -4.74 13.81
N GLN A 32 14.73 -5.05 12.90
CA GLN A 32 14.71 -4.53 11.53
C GLN A 32 13.34 -3.96 11.16
N LYS A 33 13.04 -2.77 11.69
CA LYS A 33 11.78 -2.07 11.45
C LYS A 33 11.65 -1.60 10.00
N MET A 34 10.44 -1.65 9.45
CA MET A 34 10.10 -1.08 8.14
C MET A 34 10.55 0.38 8.04
N SER A 35 11.11 0.75 6.89
CA SER A 35 11.55 2.11 6.59
C SER A 35 10.99 2.63 5.27
N LEU A 36 10.77 3.95 5.19
CA LEU A 36 10.27 4.60 3.97
C LEU A 36 11.18 4.38 2.75
N SER A 37 12.48 4.16 2.96
CA SER A 37 13.43 3.84 1.89
C SER A 37 13.16 2.47 1.24
N GLN A 38 12.50 1.55 1.95
CA GLN A 38 12.06 0.26 1.39
C GLN A 38 10.72 0.37 0.65
N VAL A 39 9.88 1.34 1.05
CA VAL A 39 8.57 1.61 0.43
C VAL A 39 8.73 2.38 -0.88
N TRP A 40 9.62 3.36 -0.91
CA TRP A 40 9.80 4.28 -2.03
C TRP A 40 10.07 3.61 -3.40
N PRO A 41 10.90 2.55 -3.50
CA PRO A 41 11.12 1.84 -4.76
C PRO A 41 9.84 1.23 -5.34
N VAL A 42 8.99 0.64 -4.49
CA VAL A 42 7.71 0.05 -4.90
C VAL A 42 6.76 1.12 -5.42
N MET A 43 6.80 2.30 -4.80
CA MET A 43 5.96 3.43 -5.18
C MET A 43 6.29 4.03 -6.54
N ASN A 44 7.58 4.11 -6.85
CA ASN A 44 8.09 4.65 -8.11
C ASN A 44 8.09 3.66 -9.27
N GLU A 45 7.83 2.39 -9.00
CA GLU A 45 7.75 1.39 -10.04
C GLU A 45 6.52 1.59 -10.93
N SER A 46 6.69 1.38 -12.23
CA SER A 46 5.59 1.32 -13.20
C SER A 46 4.85 -0.01 -13.04
N ALA A 47 4.00 -0.09 -12.02
CA ALA A 47 3.20 -1.26 -11.68
C ALA A 47 1.76 -0.85 -11.34
N SER A 48 0.82 -1.78 -11.49
CA SER A 48 -0.57 -1.57 -11.08
C SER A 48 -0.70 -1.37 -9.57
N ALA A 49 -1.80 -0.73 -9.12
CA ALA A 49 -2.09 -0.59 -7.69
C ALA A 49 -2.07 -1.94 -6.96
N LYS A 50 -2.60 -2.99 -7.60
CA LYS A 50 -2.60 -4.34 -7.04
C LYS A 50 -1.18 -4.87 -6.82
N GLU A 51 -0.32 -4.78 -7.83
CA GLU A 51 1.07 -5.24 -7.71
C GLU A 51 1.84 -4.45 -6.64
N LYS A 52 1.59 -3.14 -6.51
CA LYS A 52 2.18 -2.32 -5.45
C LYS A 52 1.72 -2.77 -4.07
N VAL A 53 0.41 -2.99 -3.86
CA VAL A 53 -0.12 -3.53 -2.59
C VAL A 53 0.53 -4.88 -2.27
N ASP A 54 0.53 -5.81 -3.22
CA ASP A 54 1.07 -7.15 -3.01
C ASP A 54 2.55 -7.09 -2.62
N LYS A 55 3.36 -6.22 -3.26
CA LYS A 55 4.78 -6.01 -2.94
C LYS A 55 4.98 -5.42 -1.55
N LEU A 56 4.23 -4.39 -1.18
CA LEU A 56 4.32 -3.76 0.14
C LEU A 56 3.92 -4.74 1.25
N PHE A 57 2.81 -5.44 1.07
CA PHE A 57 2.33 -6.42 2.04
C PHE A 57 3.33 -7.57 2.23
N ASN A 58 3.86 -8.12 1.13
CA ASN A 58 4.88 -9.16 1.18
C ASN A 58 6.18 -8.70 1.84
N LEU A 59 6.58 -7.43 1.63
CA LEU A 59 7.74 -6.85 2.31
C LEU A 59 7.54 -6.84 3.83
N ALA A 60 6.38 -6.40 4.30
CA ALA A 60 6.05 -6.37 5.73
C ALA A 60 6.06 -7.79 6.32
N CYS A 61 5.34 -8.73 5.70
CA CYS A 61 5.34 -10.13 6.14
C CYS A 61 6.75 -10.75 6.13
N SER A 62 7.62 -10.37 5.19
CA SER A 62 8.99 -10.89 5.13
C SER A 62 9.86 -10.37 6.26
N LEU A 63 9.70 -9.11 6.67
CA LEU A 63 10.38 -8.56 7.85
C LEU A 63 9.96 -9.29 9.13
N ASP A 64 8.71 -9.74 9.19
CA ASP A 64 8.17 -10.57 10.28
C ASP A 64 8.41 -12.07 10.12
N GLN A 65 9.27 -12.50 9.19
CA GLN A 65 9.56 -13.92 8.94
C GLN A 65 8.29 -14.75 8.68
N GLN A 66 7.32 -14.17 7.97
CA GLN A 66 6.00 -14.74 7.66
C GLN A 66 5.12 -14.97 8.91
N ARG A 67 5.42 -14.28 10.03
CA ARG A 67 4.64 -14.33 11.27
C ARG A 67 4.45 -12.92 11.84
N PRO A 68 3.50 -12.13 11.27
CA PRO A 68 3.18 -10.81 11.79
C PRO A 68 2.81 -10.86 13.28
N ASP A 69 3.36 -9.93 14.06
CA ASP A 69 3.02 -9.79 15.49
C ASP A 69 1.80 -8.87 15.71
N ASP A 70 1.38 -8.10 14.69
CA ASP A 70 0.21 -7.21 14.70
C ASP A 70 -0.55 -7.23 13.36
N ASP A 71 -1.77 -6.68 13.33
CA ASP A 71 -2.62 -6.59 12.15
C ASP A 71 -2.07 -5.58 11.12
N ILE A 72 -1.79 -6.09 9.90
CA ILE A 72 -1.29 -5.27 8.80
C ILE A 72 -2.40 -5.03 7.78
N SER A 73 -2.70 -3.75 7.53
CA SER A 73 -3.56 -3.32 6.43
C SER A 73 -2.83 -2.32 5.54
N VAL A 74 -2.93 -2.48 4.22
CA VAL A 74 -2.32 -1.59 3.22
C VAL A 74 -3.34 -1.28 2.13
N ILE A 75 -3.48 0.00 1.80
CA ILE A 75 -4.32 0.52 0.73
C ILE A 75 -3.43 1.28 -0.24
N VAL A 76 -3.51 0.96 -1.54
CA VAL A 76 -2.89 1.77 -2.61
C VAL A 76 -3.96 2.26 -3.56
N VAL A 77 -3.93 3.57 -3.85
CA VAL A 77 -4.75 4.21 -4.87
C VAL A 77 -3.82 4.81 -5.93
N THR A 78 -3.99 4.42 -7.19
CA THR A 78 -3.28 4.99 -8.33
C THR A 78 -4.25 5.74 -9.23
N ILE A 79 -3.91 6.98 -9.55
CA ILE A 79 -4.63 7.80 -10.52
C ILE A 79 -3.90 7.67 -11.85
N MET A 80 -4.52 6.98 -12.80
CA MET A 80 -3.94 6.76 -14.13
C MET A 80 -4.48 7.81 -15.12
N PRO A 81 -3.73 8.15 -16.18
CA PRO A 81 -4.28 8.88 -17.31
C PRO A 81 -5.51 8.17 -17.89
N ASP A 82 -6.47 8.94 -18.38
CA ASP A 82 -7.69 8.40 -18.97
C ASP A 82 -7.34 7.78 -20.34
N GLU A 83 -7.39 6.44 -20.43
CA GLU A 83 -7.12 5.69 -21.66
C GLU A 83 -8.35 4.89 -22.14
N VAL A 84 -9.53 5.13 -21.55
CA VAL A 84 -10.66 4.21 -21.71
C VAL A 84 -11.70 4.73 -22.70
N ASP A 85 -11.78 4.11 -23.88
CA ASP A 85 -12.81 4.38 -24.90
C ASP A 85 -14.24 4.06 -24.43
N PHE A 86 -14.42 3.23 -23.38
CA PHE A 86 -15.71 2.83 -22.83
C PHE A 86 -15.69 2.78 -21.29
N PRO A 87 -16.50 3.60 -20.58
CA PRO A 87 -16.43 3.71 -19.12
C PRO A 87 -17.04 2.47 -18.43
N VAL A 88 -16.21 1.46 -18.17
CA VAL A 88 -16.58 0.27 -17.38
C VAL A 88 -15.98 0.37 -15.99
N ARG A 89 -16.79 0.08 -14.96
CA ARG A 89 -16.34 -0.02 -13.56
C ARG A 89 -16.29 -1.49 -13.15
N THR A 90 -15.16 -1.92 -12.60
CA THR A 90 -14.95 -3.29 -12.13
C THR A 90 -14.61 -3.30 -10.65
N LEU A 91 -15.04 -4.35 -9.95
CA LEU A 91 -14.72 -4.60 -8.54
C LEU A 91 -14.35 -6.06 -8.36
N ASN A 92 -13.17 -6.33 -7.79
CA ASN A 92 -12.71 -7.66 -7.42
C ASN A 92 -12.42 -7.67 -5.92
N ILE A 93 -12.87 -8.70 -5.18
CA ILE A 93 -12.69 -8.86 -3.73
C ILE A 93 -12.13 -10.26 -3.45
N SER A 94 -11.17 -10.40 -2.53
CA SER A 94 -10.67 -11.69 -2.05
C SER A 94 -10.59 -11.73 -0.53
N ILE A 95 -11.05 -12.84 0.07
CA ILE A 95 -11.19 -13.05 1.52
C ILE A 95 -10.70 -14.46 1.91
N PRO A 96 -9.42 -14.64 2.28
CA PRO A 96 -8.94 -15.89 2.88
C PRO A 96 -8.35 -15.70 4.30
N ILE A 97 -7.98 -16.79 4.97
CA ILE A 97 -8.66 -17.37 6.16
C ILE A 97 -7.66 -17.30 7.32
#